data_AF-A0A9C6T9B0-F1
#
_entry.id   AF-A0A9C6T9B0-F1
#
_cell.length_a   1.000
_cell.length_b   1.000
_cell.length_c   1.000
_cell.angle_alpha   90.00
_cell.angle_beta   90.00
_cell.angle_gamma   90.00
#
_symmetry.space_group_name_H-M   'P 1'
#
loop_
_entity.id
_entity.type
_entity.pdbx_description
1 polymer ?
#
loop_
_entity_poly.entity_id
_entity_poly.type
_entity_poly.pdbx_seq_one_letter_code
_entity_poly.pdbx_strand_id
1 'polypeptide(L)'
;MGELVNLRRLDIHGTNLQELPVEILKLENLQALTGFVVSKQHNGLKLTEMRKFPNLQRKLCISKLENVIDPSDAYQANLKEKKQIEKLLLEWSDSILEDSQQVVLEYLQPSTNLKKLNIKCYGGTSFPRWLGDSSFGSLLSLRIEDCRHCSSLPPLGQLKCLKELFISSMKSVMTIGSEFYGSNPPSFQPFPSLETLSFNSMTEWEEWNLIDGLTTEFPRLSYLSLSSCLKLKGNLPNNLPCLIQLVVEDCPLLGSQISGEVDGRNIMTPFNLFTEHILHFNFLQ
;
A
#
# COMPACT_ATOMS: atom_id res chain seq x y z
N MET A 1 -24.13 -23.48 -5.70
CA MET A 1 -22.78 -23.35 -5.10
C MET A 1 -22.65 -24.14 -3.80
N GLY A 2 -23.61 -24.05 -2.88
CA GLY A 2 -23.53 -24.68 -1.55
C GLY A 2 -23.48 -26.21 -1.47
N GLU A 3 -23.57 -26.94 -2.59
CA GLU A 3 -23.45 -28.40 -2.65
C GLU A 3 -22.00 -28.86 -2.87
N LEU A 4 -21.10 -27.95 -3.25
CA LEU A 4 -19.70 -28.24 -3.54
C LEU A 4 -18.83 -28.29 -2.27
N VAL A 5 -19.28 -28.97 -1.21
CA VAL A 5 -18.67 -28.93 0.15
C VAL A 5 -17.20 -29.37 0.21
N ASN A 6 -16.71 -30.07 -0.81
CA ASN A 6 -15.31 -30.49 -0.95
C ASN A 6 -14.44 -29.48 -1.74
N LEU A 7 -15.02 -28.37 -2.21
CA LEU A 7 -14.31 -27.35 -2.96
C LEU A 7 -13.24 -26.70 -2.08
N ARG A 8 -12.00 -26.71 -2.56
CA ARG A 8 -10.85 -26.13 -1.86
C ARG A 8 -10.38 -24.82 -2.47
N ARG A 9 -10.72 -24.55 -3.73
CA ARG A 9 -10.26 -23.37 -4.45
C ARG A 9 -11.43 -22.79 -5.24
N LEU A 10 -11.69 -21.51 -5.00
CA LEU A 10 -12.61 -20.70 -5.75
C LEU A 10 -11.86 -19.44 -6.18
N ASP A 11 -11.48 -19.39 -7.45
CA ASP A 11 -10.83 -18.21 -8.02
C ASP A 11 -11.85 -17.35 -8.75
N ILE A 12 -12.08 -16.15 -8.24
CA ILE A 12 -12.95 -15.12 -8.80
C ILE A 12 -12.17 -13.86 -9.20
N HIS A 13 -10.85 -13.97 -9.32
CA HIS A 13 -9.99 -12.86 -9.68
C HIS A 13 -10.31 -12.33 -11.08
N GLY A 14 -10.35 -11.00 -11.24
CA GLY A 14 -10.65 -10.37 -12.53
C GLY A 14 -12.12 -10.43 -12.94
N THR A 15 -13.00 -10.93 -12.07
CA THR A 15 -14.45 -10.84 -12.27
C THR A 15 -14.97 -9.49 -11.75
N ASN A 16 -16.03 -8.98 -12.38
CA ASN A 16 -16.74 -7.78 -11.91
C ASN A 16 -17.85 -8.13 -10.91
N LEU A 17 -17.66 -9.19 -10.11
CA LEU A 17 -18.66 -9.65 -9.15
C LEU A 17 -18.98 -8.56 -8.14
N GLN A 18 -20.25 -8.16 -8.11
CA GLN A 18 -20.73 -7.10 -7.22
C GLN A 18 -21.15 -7.61 -5.85
N GLU A 19 -21.44 -8.91 -5.74
CA GLU A 19 -21.87 -9.58 -4.52
C GLU A 19 -21.44 -11.05 -4.57
N LEU A 20 -21.29 -11.67 -3.40
CA LEU A 20 -21.10 -13.11 -3.27
C LEU A 20 -22.36 -13.77 -2.73
N PRO A 21 -22.76 -14.93 -3.29
CA PRO A 21 -23.90 -15.69 -2.78
C PRO A 21 -23.61 -16.19 -1.36
N VAL A 22 -24.57 -16.06 -0.45
CA VAL A 22 -24.45 -16.51 0.96
C VAL A 22 -24.18 -18.01 1.08
N GLU A 23 -24.53 -18.79 0.06
CA GLU A 23 -24.24 -20.22 -0.03
C GLU A 23 -22.74 -20.54 0.00
N ILE A 24 -21.86 -19.57 -0.26
CA ILE A 24 -20.41 -19.73 -0.10
C ILE A 24 -20.03 -20.12 1.33
N LEU A 25 -20.84 -19.74 2.33
CA LEU A 25 -20.63 -20.08 3.73
C LEU A 25 -20.70 -21.59 4.01
N LYS A 26 -21.29 -22.37 3.10
CA LYS A 26 -21.31 -23.84 3.18
C LYS A 26 -19.96 -24.47 2.77
N LEU A 27 -19.04 -23.70 2.19
CA LEU A 27 -17.77 -24.16 1.66
C LEU A 27 -16.64 -24.01 2.69
N GLU A 28 -16.79 -24.60 3.89
CA GLU A 28 -15.87 -24.43 5.01
C GLU A 28 -14.45 -25.00 4.75
N ASN A 29 -14.30 -25.87 3.74
CA ASN A 29 -13.03 -26.46 3.31
C ASN A 29 -12.21 -25.59 2.33
N LEU A 30 -12.66 -24.35 2.04
CA LEU A 30 -11.95 -23.45 1.14
C LEU A 30 -10.57 -23.08 1.68
N GLN A 31 -9.56 -23.27 0.83
CA GLN A 31 -8.16 -22.91 1.05
C GLN A 31 -7.74 -21.72 0.19
N ALA A 32 -8.40 -21.48 -0.94
CA ALA A 32 -8.18 -20.30 -1.76
C ALA A 32 -9.52 -19.68 -2.14
N LEU A 33 -9.71 -18.42 -1.76
CA LEU A 33 -10.81 -17.56 -2.17
C LEU A 33 -10.18 -16.23 -2.57
N THR A 34 -10.09 -15.97 -3.88
CA THR A 34 -9.33 -14.80 -4.36
C THR A 34 -10.05 -13.47 -4.18
N GLY A 35 -11.36 -13.48 -3.84
CA GLY A 35 -12.13 -12.29 -3.51
C GLY A 35 -13.26 -12.57 -2.51
N PHE A 36 -13.47 -11.65 -1.58
CA PHE A 36 -14.55 -11.62 -0.61
C PHE A 36 -15.24 -10.25 -0.72
N VAL A 37 -16.47 -10.22 -1.22
CA VAL A 37 -17.23 -8.98 -1.43
C VAL A 37 -18.16 -8.75 -0.24
N VAL A 38 -17.89 -7.71 0.55
CA VAL A 38 -18.72 -7.37 1.73
C VAL A 38 -20.02 -6.73 1.27
N SER A 39 -21.16 -7.28 1.70
CA SER A 39 -22.48 -6.78 1.30
C SER A 39 -23.08 -5.84 2.34
N LYS A 40 -23.62 -4.70 1.87
CA LYS A 40 -24.43 -3.78 2.67
C LYS A 40 -25.78 -4.36 3.05
N GLN A 41 -26.32 -5.27 2.24
CA GLN A 41 -27.67 -5.81 2.41
C GLN A 41 -27.80 -6.60 3.72
N HIS A 42 -28.96 -6.55 4.38
CA HIS A 42 -29.18 -7.23 5.65
C HIS A 42 -28.98 -8.75 5.54
N ASN A 43 -29.42 -9.35 4.43
CA ASN A 43 -29.27 -10.78 4.11
C ASN A 43 -28.02 -11.09 3.28
N GLY A 44 -27.13 -10.11 3.09
CA GLY A 44 -25.92 -10.27 2.31
C GLY A 44 -24.75 -10.83 3.14
N LEU A 45 -23.68 -11.20 2.45
CA LEU A 45 -22.46 -11.72 3.06
C LEU A 45 -21.75 -10.63 3.89
N LYS A 46 -21.74 -10.79 5.22
CA LYS A 46 -21.08 -9.86 6.16
C LYS A 46 -19.62 -10.21 6.38
N LEU A 47 -18.83 -9.22 6.79
CA LEU A 47 -17.40 -9.39 7.02
C LEU A 47 -17.10 -10.39 8.15
N THR A 48 -17.91 -10.41 9.22
CA THR A 48 -17.78 -11.39 10.31
C THR A 48 -17.79 -12.85 9.82
N GLU A 49 -18.50 -13.14 8.73
CA GLU A 49 -18.61 -14.49 8.19
C GLU A 49 -17.30 -15.03 7.61
N MET A 50 -16.29 -14.18 7.41
CA MET A 50 -14.94 -14.62 7.08
C MET A 50 -14.33 -15.59 8.10
N ARG A 51 -14.83 -15.61 9.34
CA ARG A 51 -14.47 -16.61 10.36
C ARG A 51 -14.74 -18.05 9.90
N LYS A 52 -15.66 -18.26 8.96
CA LYS A 52 -16.00 -19.56 8.37
C LYS A 52 -14.95 -20.12 7.42
N PHE A 53 -13.96 -19.31 7.05
CA PHE A 53 -12.86 -19.71 6.16
C PHE A 53 -11.50 -19.62 6.87
N PRO A 54 -11.25 -20.43 7.93
CA PRO A 54 -10.02 -20.36 8.70
C PRO A 54 -8.79 -20.81 7.91
N ASN A 55 -8.99 -21.62 6.87
CA ASN A 55 -7.91 -22.26 6.10
C ASN A 55 -7.50 -21.47 4.87
N LEU A 56 -7.94 -20.22 4.70
CA LEU A 56 -7.57 -19.40 3.54
C LEU A 56 -6.05 -19.15 3.47
N GLN A 57 -5.52 -19.24 2.27
CA GLN A 57 -4.09 -19.17 1.99
C GLN A 57 -3.82 -18.37 0.72
N ARG A 58 -2.55 -17.98 0.55
CA ARG A 58 -2.01 -17.31 -0.63
C ARG A 58 -2.62 -15.93 -0.83
N LYS A 59 -3.59 -15.77 -1.72
CA LYS A 59 -4.13 -14.47 -2.12
C LYS A 59 -5.57 -14.31 -1.64
N LEU A 60 -5.85 -13.16 -1.04
CA LEU A 60 -7.17 -12.73 -0.64
C LEU A 60 -7.38 -11.27 -1.03
N CYS A 61 -8.50 -10.97 -1.69
CA CYS A 61 -9.02 -9.62 -1.82
C CYS A 61 -10.27 -9.51 -0.94
N ILE A 62 -10.40 -8.42 -0.19
CA ILE A 62 -11.63 -8.04 0.51
C ILE A 62 -12.05 -6.70 -0.05
N SER A 63 -13.20 -6.69 -0.74
CA SER A 63 -13.70 -5.52 -1.44
C SER A 63 -15.01 -5.03 -0.85
N LYS A 64 -15.33 -3.76 -1.13
CA LYS A 64 -16.52 -3.06 -0.62
C LYS A 64 -16.52 -2.89 0.89
N LEU A 65 -15.35 -2.62 1.46
CA LEU A 65 -15.17 -2.46 2.91
C LEU A 65 -15.95 -1.27 3.49
N GLU A 66 -16.43 -0.32 2.67
CA GLU A 66 -17.38 0.72 3.08
C GLU A 66 -18.72 0.16 3.60
N ASN A 67 -19.01 -1.13 3.33
CA ASN A 67 -20.24 -1.77 3.79
C ASN A 67 -20.15 -2.33 5.22
N VAL A 68 -19.01 -2.17 5.89
CA VAL A 68 -18.82 -2.60 7.29
C VAL A 68 -19.44 -1.55 8.22
N ILE A 69 -20.62 -1.85 8.76
CA ILE A 69 -21.36 -0.94 9.65
C ILE A 69 -20.87 -1.03 11.09
N ASP A 70 -20.65 -2.25 11.58
CA ASP A 70 -20.06 -2.50 12.90
C ASP A 70 -18.59 -2.88 12.72
N PRO A 71 -17.62 -2.05 13.19
CA PRO A 71 -16.21 -2.40 13.13
C PRO A 71 -15.87 -3.73 13.81
N SER A 72 -16.68 -4.19 14.77
CA SER A 72 -16.47 -5.50 15.39
C SER A 72 -16.50 -6.67 14.39
N ASP A 73 -17.17 -6.52 13.24
CA ASP A 73 -17.15 -7.50 12.16
C ASP A 73 -15.74 -7.69 11.58
N ALA A 74 -14.95 -6.61 11.48
CA ALA A 74 -13.58 -6.67 11.00
C ALA A 74 -12.67 -7.42 11.99
N TYR A 75 -12.88 -7.20 13.29
CA TYR A 75 -12.18 -7.95 14.32
C TYR A 75 -12.52 -9.44 14.26
N GLN A 76 -13.81 -9.76 14.09
CA GLN A 76 -14.30 -11.14 13.99
C GLN A 76 -13.84 -11.85 12.71
N ALA A 77 -13.56 -11.12 11.64
CA ALA A 77 -12.97 -11.68 10.42
C ALA A 77 -11.61 -12.35 10.69
N ASN A 78 -10.91 -11.95 11.76
CA ASN A 78 -9.73 -12.61 12.30
C ASN A 78 -8.65 -12.89 11.23
N LEU A 79 -8.19 -11.84 10.54
CA LEU A 79 -7.12 -11.93 9.54
C LEU A 79 -5.77 -12.28 10.17
N LYS A 80 -5.55 -11.88 11.42
CA LYS A 80 -4.32 -12.14 12.18
C LYS A 80 -4.01 -13.64 12.32
N GLU A 81 -5.02 -14.48 12.54
CA GLU A 81 -4.83 -15.94 12.65
C GLU A 81 -4.77 -16.66 11.29
N LYS A 82 -5.08 -15.99 10.17
CA LYS A 82 -4.98 -16.56 8.81
C LYS A 82 -3.55 -16.48 8.27
N LYS A 83 -2.62 -17.14 8.97
CA LYS A 83 -1.16 -17.09 8.79
C LYS A 83 -0.64 -17.56 7.43
N GLN A 84 -1.49 -18.20 6.64
CA GLN A 84 -1.16 -18.72 5.31
C GLN A 84 -1.52 -17.73 4.19
N ILE A 85 -2.15 -16.59 4.51
CA ILE A 85 -2.36 -15.50 3.56
C ILE A 85 -1.03 -14.77 3.36
N GLU A 86 -0.57 -14.74 2.12
CA GLU A 86 0.69 -14.10 1.72
C GLU A 86 0.45 -12.77 0.98
N LYS A 87 -0.71 -12.61 0.33
CA LYS A 87 -1.08 -11.43 -0.46
C LYS A 87 -2.47 -10.98 -0.07
N LEU A 88 -2.59 -9.74 0.41
CA LEU A 88 -3.85 -9.16 0.86
C LEU A 88 -4.12 -7.87 0.07
N LEU A 89 -5.32 -7.76 -0.47
CA LEU A 89 -5.89 -6.52 -1.00
C LEU A 89 -7.09 -6.14 -0.13
N LEU A 90 -7.05 -4.93 0.43
CA LEU A 90 -8.17 -4.30 1.12
C LEU A 90 -8.67 -3.14 0.24
N GLU A 91 -9.92 -3.21 -0.22
CA GLU A 91 -10.48 -2.28 -1.19
C GLU A 91 -11.84 -1.74 -0.74
N TRP A 92 -11.94 -0.41 -0.77
CA TRP A 92 -13.19 0.34 -0.71
C TRP A 92 -13.61 0.74 -2.12
N SER A 93 -14.90 0.96 -2.35
CA SER A 93 -15.40 1.35 -3.68
C SER A 93 -15.00 2.78 -4.08
N ASP A 94 -14.88 3.67 -3.10
CA ASP A 94 -14.44 5.04 -3.26
C ASP A 94 -13.72 5.52 -2.00
N SER A 95 -13.03 6.66 -2.11
CA SER A 95 -12.30 7.28 -1.02
C SER A 95 -13.14 8.37 -0.33
N ILE A 96 -14.44 8.15 -0.10
CA ILE A 96 -15.27 9.12 0.61
C ILE A 96 -14.81 9.20 2.07
N LEU A 97 -14.66 10.43 2.59
CA LEU A 97 -14.27 10.68 3.97
C LEU A 97 -15.24 10.00 4.95
N GLU A 98 -14.72 9.05 5.73
CA GLU A 98 -15.53 8.32 6.71
C GLU A 98 -14.65 7.81 7.87
N ASP A 99 -14.71 8.49 9.01
CA ASP A 99 -13.84 8.20 10.17
C ASP A 99 -14.03 6.79 10.74
N SER A 100 -15.21 6.19 10.58
CA SER A 100 -15.49 4.81 11.04
C SER A 100 -14.57 3.78 10.39
N GLN A 101 -14.12 4.05 9.15
CA GLN A 101 -13.23 3.16 8.40
C GLN A 101 -11.87 3.02 9.08
N GLN A 102 -11.44 3.99 9.89
CA GLN A 102 -10.18 3.90 10.64
C GLN A 102 -10.21 2.76 11.65
N VAL A 103 -11.33 2.58 12.34
CA VAL A 103 -11.50 1.47 13.28
C VAL A 103 -11.56 0.13 12.52
N VAL A 104 -12.22 0.10 11.36
CA VAL A 104 -12.26 -1.08 10.49
C VAL A 104 -10.85 -1.48 10.06
N LEU A 105 -10.05 -0.56 9.54
CA LEU A 105 -8.68 -0.85 9.08
C LEU A 105 -7.75 -1.24 10.24
N GLU A 106 -7.91 -0.64 11.43
CA GLU A 106 -7.19 -1.07 12.64
C GLU A 106 -7.49 -2.55 12.98
N TYR A 107 -8.76 -2.96 12.93
CA TYR A 107 -9.17 -4.34 13.23
C TYR A 107 -8.90 -5.36 12.12
N LEU A 108 -8.66 -4.89 10.89
CA LEU A 108 -8.21 -5.74 9.78
C LEU A 108 -6.72 -6.09 9.83
N GLN A 109 -6.04 -5.91 10.97
CA GLN A 109 -4.63 -6.28 11.15
C GLN A 109 -4.36 -7.71 10.61
N PRO A 110 -3.53 -7.85 9.57
CA PRO A 110 -3.19 -9.15 9.02
C PRO A 110 -2.12 -9.86 9.86
N SER A 111 -1.89 -11.13 9.55
CA SER A 111 -0.74 -11.86 10.08
C SER A 111 0.59 -11.21 9.65
N THR A 112 1.59 -11.25 10.53
CA THR A 112 2.95 -10.73 10.25
C THR A 112 3.72 -11.56 9.21
N ASN A 113 3.16 -12.70 8.76
CA ASN A 113 3.65 -13.52 7.64
C ASN A 113 3.30 -12.96 6.25
N LEU A 114 2.55 -11.85 6.19
CA LEU A 114 2.10 -11.25 4.95
C LEU A 114 3.29 -10.75 4.10
N LYS A 115 3.33 -11.15 2.83
CA LYS A 115 4.39 -10.76 1.87
C LYS A 115 4.01 -9.57 1.00
N LYS A 116 2.74 -9.41 0.64
CA LYS A 116 2.25 -8.27 -0.17
C LYS A 116 0.97 -7.71 0.41
N LEU A 117 0.90 -6.38 0.53
CA LEU A 117 -0.29 -5.66 0.97
C LEU A 117 -0.65 -4.56 -0.04
N ASN A 118 -1.93 -4.50 -0.43
CA ASN A 118 -2.49 -3.36 -1.15
C ASN A 118 -3.68 -2.80 -0.36
N ILE A 119 -3.69 -1.49 -0.15
CA ILE A 119 -4.81 -0.75 0.45
C ILE A 119 -5.28 0.27 -0.59
N LYS A 120 -6.55 0.18 -0.97
CA LYS A 120 -7.12 1.00 -2.04
C LYS A 120 -8.38 1.72 -1.59
N CYS A 121 -8.48 3.00 -1.94
CA CYS A 121 -9.64 3.86 -1.70
C CYS A 121 -10.03 4.01 -0.21
N TYR A 122 -9.11 3.81 0.73
CA TYR A 122 -9.43 3.97 2.15
C TYR A 122 -9.80 5.43 2.47
N GLY A 123 -10.99 5.63 3.05
CA GLY A 123 -11.61 6.92 3.33
C GLY A 123 -11.29 7.52 4.70
N GLY A 124 -10.51 6.84 5.54
CA GLY A 124 -10.07 7.40 6.82
C GLY A 124 -8.92 8.40 6.70
N THR A 125 -8.65 9.11 7.79
CA THR A 125 -7.69 10.23 7.82
C THR A 125 -6.30 9.86 8.31
N SER A 126 -6.11 8.65 8.85
CA SER A 126 -4.82 8.14 9.30
C SER A 126 -4.72 6.62 9.17
N PHE A 127 -3.50 6.12 9.03
CA PHE A 127 -3.23 4.68 8.97
C PHE A 127 -3.08 4.07 10.37
N PRO A 128 -3.44 2.79 10.52
CA PRO A 128 -3.24 2.07 11.78
C PRO A 128 -1.76 1.89 12.09
N ARG A 129 -1.44 1.78 13.38
CA ARG A 129 -0.03 1.64 13.84
C ARG A 129 0.64 0.41 13.27
N TRP A 130 -0.11 -0.67 13.08
CA TRP A 130 0.42 -1.94 12.59
C TRP A 130 1.01 -1.83 11.17
N LEU A 131 0.60 -0.88 10.35
CA LEU A 131 1.04 -0.78 8.95
C LEU A 131 2.54 -0.44 8.82
N GLY A 132 3.10 0.32 9.77
CA GLY A 132 4.53 0.65 9.83
C GLY A 132 5.27 -0.10 10.93
N ASP A 133 4.68 -1.14 11.53
CA ASP A 133 5.27 -1.84 12.66
C ASP A 133 6.37 -2.82 12.21
N SER A 134 7.52 -2.81 12.91
CA SER A 134 8.67 -3.64 12.57
C SER A 134 8.43 -5.17 12.66
N SER A 135 7.33 -5.60 13.29
CA SER A 135 6.92 -7.01 13.32
C SER A 135 6.50 -7.56 11.95
N PHE A 136 6.17 -6.69 10.98
CA PHE A 136 5.91 -7.07 9.57
C PHE A 136 7.20 -7.35 8.81
N GLY A 137 8.10 -8.13 9.40
CA GLY A 137 9.42 -8.45 8.85
C GLY A 137 9.39 -9.36 7.61
N SER A 138 8.23 -9.84 7.17
CA SER A 138 8.10 -10.62 5.92
C SER A 138 7.49 -9.83 4.76
N LEU A 139 7.07 -8.59 5.00
CA LEU A 139 6.43 -7.76 3.98
C LEU A 139 7.46 -7.30 2.94
N LEU A 140 7.24 -7.69 1.69
CA LEU A 140 8.13 -7.41 0.55
C LEU A 140 7.59 -6.28 -0.34
N SER A 141 6.27 -6.14 -0.44
CA SER A 141 5.62 -5.19 -1.34
C SER A 141 4.44 -4.54 -0.66
N LEU A 142 4.40 -3.20 -0.68
CA LEU A 142 3.31 -2.39 -0.16
C LEU A 142 2.82 -1.43 -1.23
N ARG A 143 1.50 -1.41 -1.45
CA ARG A 143 0.81 -0.45 -2.29
C ARG A 143 -0.27 0.27 -1.49
N ILE A 144 -0.26 1.60 -1.56
CA ILE A 144 -1.27 2.48 -0.99
C ILE A 144 -1.80 3.34 -2.14
N GLU A 145 -3.07 3.18 -2.47
CA GLU A 145 -3.68 3.80 -3.63
C GLU A 145 -4.97 4.51 -3.26
N ASP A 146 -5.13 5.75 -3.71
CA ASP A 146 -6.36 6.53 -3.59
C ASP A 146 -6.86 6.73 -2.15
N CYS A 147 -5.95 6.73 -1.17
CA CYS A 147 -6.22 7.01 0.23
C CYS A 147 -6.21 8.53 0.48
N ARG A 148 -7.13 9.25 -0.19
CA ARG A 148 -7.04 10.71 -0.43
C ARG A 148 -7.01 11.55 0.84
N HIS A 149 -7.65 11.09 1.92
CA HIS A 149 -7.84 11.84 3.15
C HIS A 149 -6.74 11.61 4.19
N CYS A 150 -5.83 10.65 3.95
CA CYS A 150 -4.70 10.41 4.82
C CYS A 150 -3.67 11.54 4.69
N SER A 151 -3.39 12.24 5.79
CA SER A 151 -2.50 13.41 5.81
C SER A 151 -1.02 13.08 6.09
N SER A 152 -0.74 11.86 6.54
CA SER A 152 0.62 11.39 6.84
C SER A 152 0.80 9.92 6.44
N LEU A 153 2.04 9.56 6.13
CA LEU A 153 2.45 8.18 5.91
C LEU A 153 2.85 7.53 7.24
N PRO A 154 2.61 6.21 7.42
CA PRO A 154 3.11 5.48 8.58
C PRO A 154 4.65 5.32 8.49
N PRO A 155 5.32 4.86 9.57
CA PRO A 155 6.77 4.68 9.63
C PRO A 155 7.24 3.45 8.84
N LEU A 156 7.08 3.53 7.51
CA LEU A 156 7.37 2.45 6.56
C LEU A 156 8.85 2.11 6.46
N GLY A 157 9.76 3.01 6.83
CA GLY A 157 11.20 2.75 6.86
C GLY A 157 11.62 1.69 7.87
N GLN A 158 10.75 1.35 8.84
CA GLN A 158 10.98 0.27 9.80
C GLN A 158 10.78 -1.13 9.20
N LEU A 159 10.18 -1.23 8.02
CA LEU A 159 9.88 -2.49 7.34
C LEU A 159 11.14 -3.04 6.66
N LYS A 160 11.91 -3.83 7.41
CA LYS A 160 13.26 -4.28 7.01
C LYS A 160 13.34 -5.06 5.70
N CYS A 161 12.29 -5.79 5.33
CA CYS A 161 12.26 -6.62 4.11
C CYS A 161 11.48 -5.99 2.95
N LEU A 162 10.97 -4.77 3.12
CA LEU A 162 10.22 -4.08 2.06
C LEU A 162 11.16 -3.78 0.89
N LYS A 163 10.83 -4.33 -0.28
CA LYS A 163 11.56 -4.15 -1.55
C LYS A 163 10.84 -3.19 -2.48
N GLU A 164 9.52 -3.20 -2.45
CA GLU A 164 8.67 -2.44 -3.36
C GLU A 164 7.69 -1.59 -2.56
N LEU A 165 7.70 -0.28 -2.80
CA LEU A 165 6.76 0.67 -2.22
C LEU A 165 6.14 1.54 -3.32
N PHE A 166 4.82 1.46 -3.44
CA PHE A 166 4.04 2.26 -4.38
C PHE A 166 3.00 3.06 -3.62
N ILE A 167 3.06 4.37 -3.73
CA ILE A 167 2.12 5.28 -3.08
C ILE A 167 1.52 6.17 -4.15
N SER A 168 0.20 6.19 -4.26
CA SER A 168 -0.47 6.99 -5.28
C SER A 168 -1.78 7.63 -4.84
N SER A 169 -2.06 8.81 -5.39
CA SER A 169 -3.32 9.54 -5.21
C SER A 169 -3.64 9.90 -3.76
N MET A 170 -2.63 10.18 -2.93
CA MET A 170 -2.82 10.69 -1.57
C MET A 170 -2.83 12.22 -1.56
N LYS A 171 -4.02 12.81 -1.67
CA LYS A 171 -4.19 14.26 -1.81
C LYS A 171 -3.93 15.06 -0.53
N SER A 172 -4.05 14.48 0.66
CA SER A 172 -3.86 15.22 1.92
C SER A 172 -2.42 15.24 2.43
N VAL A 173 -1.50 14.51 1.80
CA VAL A 173 -0.07 14.50 2.17
C VAL A 173 0.60 15.75 1.62
N MET A 174 1.01 16.65 2.50
CA MET A 174 1.74 17.89 2.15
C MET A 174 3.25 17.75 2.34
N THR A 175 3.68 16.94 3.30
CA THR A 175 5.09 16.74 3.63
C THR A 175 5.35 15.26 3.86
N ILE A 176 6.51 14.79 3.42
CA ILE A 176 7.05 13.48 3.82
C ILE A 176 8.32 13.75 4.62
N GLY A 177 8.28 13.49 5.92
CA GLY A 177 9.41 13.73 6.81
C GLY A 177 9.84 12.52 7.61
N SER A 178 10.47 12.78 8.76
CA SER A 178 11.04 11.76 9.66
C SER A 178 10.05 10.64 10.03
N GLU A 179 8.75 10.94 10.08
CA GLU A 179 7.68 9.99 10.39
C GLU A 179 7.61 8.83 9.41
N PHE A 180 8.00 9.03 8.14
CA PHE A 180 7.99 8.00 7.11
C PHE A 180 9.10 6.97 7.29
N TYR A 181 10.24 7.39 7.84
CA TYR A 181 11.43 6.54 7.98
C TYR A 181 11.38 5.71 9.27
N GLY A 182 10.73 6.20 10.32
CA GLY A 182 10.66 5.51 11.62
C GLY A 182 11.74 5.95 12.60
N SER A 183 11.83 5.24 13.74
CA SER A 183 12.56 5.71 14.93
C SER A 183 14.03 6.08 14.67
N ASN A 184 14.52 7.10 15.40
CA ASN A 184 15.84 7.74 15.28
C ASN A 184 16.94 7.27 16.29
N PRO A 185 17.17 5.97 16.58
CA PRO A 185 18.43 5.56 17.19
C PRO A 185 19.61 5.84 16.25
N PRO A 186 20.82 6.10 16.80
CA PRO A 186 22.02 6.38 15.99
C PRO A 186 22.43 5.27 15.00
N SER A 187 21.90 4.06 15.17
CA SER A 187 22.21 2.87 14.36
C SER A 187 21.04 2.40 13.48
N PHE A 188 19.93 3.14 13.44
CA PHE A 188 18.78 2.75 12.64
C PHE A 188 19.02 3.09 11.17
N GLN A 189 18.89 2.07 10.33
CA GLN A 189 18.93 2.18 8.89
C GLN A 189 17.48 2.05 8.37
N PRO A 190 16.83 3.15 7.94
CA PRO A 190 15.53 3.05 7.28
C PRO A 190 15.68 2.34 5.94
N PHE A 191 14.59 1.70 5.49
CA PHE A 191 14.47 1.08 4.17
C PHE A 191 15.69 0.24 3.71
N PRO A 192 16.22 -0.67 4.54
CA PRO A 192 17.49 -1.36 4.25
C PRO A 192 17.44 -2.28 3.02
N SER A 193 16.22 -2.66 2.59
CA SER A 193 15.98 -3.58 1.46
C SER A 193 15.21 -2.95 0.30
N LEU A 194 14.86 -1.66 0.36
CA LEU A 194 13.97 -1.05 -0.63
C LEU A 194 14.70 -0.90 -1.97
N GLU A 195 14.14 -1.51 -3.02
CA GLU A 195 14.68 -1.56 -4.37
C GLU A 195 13.86 -0.65 -5.32
N THR A 196 12.55 -0.55 -5.11
CA THR A 196 11.62 0.23 -5.94
C THR A 196 10.78 1.16 -5.05
N LEU A 197 10.82 2.46 -5.35
CA LEU A 197 10.01 3.49 -4.71
C LEU A 197 9.27 4.29 -5.78
N SER A 198 7.96 4.39 -5.66
CA SER A 198 7.14 5.15 -6.59
C SER A 198 6.13 6.01 -5.86
N PHE A 199 6.11 7.29 -6.19
CA PHE A 199 5.05 8.23 -5.85
C PHE A 199 4.35 8.66 -7.13
N ASN A 200 3.02 8.60 -7.16
CA ASN A 200 2.22 9.01 -8.30
C ASN A 200 1.01 9.85 -7.87
N SER A 201 0.69 10.94 -8.57
CA SER A 201 -0.48 11.77 -8.30
C SER A 201 -0.56 12.27 -6.84
N MET A 202 0.60 12.61 -6.25
CA MET A 202 0.71 13.22 -4.92
C MET A 202 0.58 14.74 -5.05
N THR A 203 -0.62 15.22 -5.39
CA THR A 203 -0.82 16.57 -5.94
C THR A 203 -0.55 17.72 -4.97
N GLU A 204 -0.72 17.47 -3.66
CA GLU A 204 -0.50 18.49 -2.62
C GLU A 204 0.85 18.36 -1.92
N TRP A 205 1.66 17.36 -2.27
CA TRP A 205 2.95 17.12 -1.65
C TRP A 205 3.94 18.20 -2.05
N GLU A 206 4.46 18.93 -1.06
CA GLU A 206 5.37 20.07 -1.25
C GLU A 206 6.81 19.77 -0.86
N GLU A 207 7.04 19.05 0.25
CA GLU A 207 8.38 18.89 0.82
C GLU A 207 8.72 17.42 1.10
N TRP A 208 9.92 17.01 0.69
CA TRP A 208 10.52 15.73 1.05
C TRP A 208 11.69 15.96 2.02
N ASN A 209 11.39 15.88 3.31
CA ASN A 209 12.35 16.13 4.38
C ASN A 209 13.16 14.85 4.67
N LEU A 210 14.45 14.89 4.35
CA LEU A 210 15.42 13.83 4.57
C LEU A 210 15.89 13.80 6.04
N ILE A 211 16.56 12.71 6.46
CA ILE A 211 17.08 12.62 7.82
C ILE A 211 18.49 13.24 7.86
N ASP A 212 18.66 14.27 8.69
CA ASP A 212 19.97 14.88 8.90
C ASP A 212 20.96 13.90 9.58
N GLY A 213 22.08 13.60 8.91
CA GLY A 213 23.22 12.90 9.49
C GLY A 213 23.54 11.53 8.87
N LEU A 214 24.63 11.50 8.08
CA LEU A 214 25.50 10.37 7.70
C LEU A 214 24.91 9.04 7.16
N THR A 215 23.59 8.85 7.15
CA THR A 215 22.96 7.58 6.74
C THR A 215 22.34 7.72 5.35
N THR A 216 22.64 6.77 4.47
CA THR A 216 21.95 6.61 3.19
C THR A 216 20.55 6.11 3.49
N GLU A 217 19.47 6.90 3.38
CA GLU A 217 18.12 6.44 3.77
C GLU A 217 17.64 5.25 2.92
N PHE A 218 18.17 5.15 1.70
CA PHE A 218 17.77 4.17 0.71
C PHE A 218 19.00 3.44 0.13
N PRO A 219 19.66 2.57 0.93
CA PRO A 219 20.95 1.98 0.56
C PRO A 219 20.90 1.01 -0.63
N ARG A 220 19.71 0.55 -1.04
CA ARG A 220 19.50 -0.43 -2.11
C ARG A 220 18.55 0.04 -3.21
N LEU A 221 18.09 1.29 -3.16
CA LEU A 221 17.09 1.79 -4.09
C LEU A 221 17.68 1.85 -5.49
N SER A 222 17.09 1.10 -6.41
CA SER A 222 17.53 0.99 -7.81
C SER A 222 16.57 1.67 -8.78
N TYR A 223 15.30 1.81 -8.41
CA TYR A 223 14.28 2.49 -9.19
C TYR A 223 13.51 3.50 -8.34
N LEU A 224 13.58 4.78 -8.72
CA LEU A 224 12.77 5.86 -8.14
C LEU A 224 11.87 6.46 -9.22
N SER A 225 10.58 6.53 -8.97
CA SER A 225 9.61 7.15 -9.89
C SER A 225 8.75 8.18 -9.18
N LEU A 226 8.70 9.38 -9.74
CA LEU A 226 7.84 10.48 -9.34
C LEU A 226 7.00 10.87 -10.55
N SER A 227 5.68 10.73 -10.45
CA SER A 227 4.77 11.11 -11.53
C SER A 227 3.64 11.99 -10.99
N SER A 228 3.30 13.07 -11.69
CA SER A 228 2.17 13.95 -11.33
C SER A 228 2.25 14.50 -9.89
N CYS A 229 3.45 14.81 -9.39
CA CYS A 229 3.70 15.41 -8.08
C CYS A 229 3.82 16.95 -8.22
N LEU A 230 2.68 17.59 -8.47
CA LEU A 230 2.63 18.97 -9.00
C LEU A 230 3.25 20.04 -8.10
N LYS A 231 3.13 19.87 -6.77
CA LYS A 231 3.61 20.86 -5.79
C LYS A 231 4.99 20.53 -5.21
N LEU A 232 5.59 19.40 -5.58
CA LEU A 232 6.83 18.92 -4.96
C LEU A 232 7.98 19.88 -5.29
N LYS A 233 8.44 20.59 -4.28
CA LYS A 233 9.61 21.48 -4.31
C LYS A 233 10.87 20.65 -4.05
N GLY A 234 12.02 21.25 -4.29
CA GLY A 234 13.33 20.60 -4.43
C GLY A 234 13.79 19.60 -3.35
N ASN A 235 14.95 19.01 -3.66
CA ASN A 235 15.77 18.00 -2.97
C ASN A 235 15.19 16.58 -2.92
N LEU A 236 15.49 15.83 -3.99
CA LEU A 236 15.49 14.37 -3.93
C LEU A 236 16.55 13.87 -2.94
N PRO A 237 16.45 12.62 -2.47
CA PRO A 237 17.56 11.98 -1.76
C PRO A 237 18.86 12.05 -2.60
N ASN A 238 19.87 12.76 -2.09
CA ASN A 238 21.11 13.02 -2.82
C ASN A 238 22.10 11.84 -2.80
N ASN A 239 21.92 10.90 -1.87
CA ASN A 239 22.79 9.74 -1.70
C ASN A 239 22.01 8.46 -2.00
N LEU A 240 22.04 8.04 -3.26
CA LEU A 240 21.36 6.83 -3.76
C LEU A 240 22.38 5.91 -4.47
N PRO A 241 23.20 5.15 -3.73
CA PRO A 241 24.37 4.46 -4.27
C PRO A 241 24.05 3.33 -5.26
N CYS A 242 22.81 2.83 -5.26
CA CYS A 242 22.36 1.75 -6.13
C CYS A 242 21.39 2.20 -7.23
N LEU A 243 21.15 3.51 -7.39
CA LEU A 243 20.13 4.01 -8.32
C LEU A 243 20.52 3.70 -9.76
N ILE A 244 19.65 2.97 -10.46
CA ILE A 244 19.80 2.61 -11.87
C ILE A 244 18.90 3.51 -12.72
N GLN A 245 17.68 3.80 -12.22
CA GLN A 245 16.68 4.53 -12.97
C GLN A 245 15.93 5.52 -12.08
N LEU A 246 15.87 6.76 -12.55
CA LEU A 246 15.05 7.83 -12.01
C LEU A 246 14.06 8.27 -13.09
N VAL A 247 12.76 8.16 -12.79
CA VAL A 247 11.67 8.64 -13.66
C VAL A 247 11.02 9.83 -12.97
N VAL A 248 10.96 10.96 -13.66
CA VAL A 248 10.28 12.17 -13.20
C VAL A 248 9.37 12.64 -14.33
N GLU A 249 8.06 12.56 -14.11
CA GLU A 249 7.03 12.91 -15.09
C GLU A 249 6.02 13.87 -14.46
N ASP A 250 5.68 14.96 -15.14
CA ASP A 250 4.69 15.93 -14.65
C ASP A 250 4.96 16.45 -13.21
N CYS A 251 6.23 16.83 -12.95
CA CYS A 251 6.69 17.41 -11.68
C CYS A 251 7.32 18.80 -11.93
N PRO A 252 6.53 19.84 -12.25
CA PRO A 252 7.02 21.11 -12.77
C PRO A 252 7.89 21.90 -11.78
N LEU A 253 7.67 21.74 -10.47
CA LEU A 253 8.43 22.46 -9.43
C LEU A 253 9.73 21.78 -9.02
N LEU A 254 9.95 20.52 -9.40
CA LEU A 254 11.18 19.78 -9.07
C LEU A 254 12.35 20.22 -9.95
N GLY A 255 12.11 20.46 -11.24
CA GLY A 255 13.14 20.85 -12.21
C GLY A 255 13.59 22.32 -12.13
N SER A 256 12.77 23.20 -11.54
CA SER A 256 13.06 24.64 -11.47
C SER A 256 14.16 25.00 -10.47
N GLN A 257 14.54 24.09 -9.57
CA GLN A 257 15.61 24.30 -8.58
C GLN A 257 16.91 23.53 -8.89
N ILE A 258 16.87 22.51 -9.76
CA ILE A 258 18.06 21.75 -10.17
C ILE A 258 18.96 22.58 -11.11
N SER A 259 18.44 23.63 -11.72
CA SER A 259 19.19 24.54 -12.61
C SER A 259 20.11 25.54 -11.89
N GLY A 260 20.23 25.48 -10.56
CA GLY A 260 20.95 26.48 -9.74
C GLY A 260 22.37 26.12 -9.28
N GLU A 261 22.79 24.85 -9.27
CA GLU A 261 24.14 24.45 -8.80
C GLU A 261 24.70 23.34 -9.69
N VAL A 262 25.51 23.73 -10.68
CA VAL A 262 26.37 22.79 -11.42
C VAL A 262 27.73 22.79 -10.75
N ASP A 263 27.89 21.98 -9.71
CA ASP A 263 29.21 21.63 -9.19
C ASP A 263 29.45 20.10 -9.29
N GLY A 264 29.72 19.69 -10.53
CA GLY A 264 30.80 18.75 -10.87
C GLY A 264 30.87 17.33 -10.28
N ARG A 265 29.89 16.83 -9.50
CA ARG A 265 29.93 15.43 -9.01
C ARG A 265 28.55 14.77 -9.09
N ASN A 266 28.49 13.72 -9.90
CA ASN A 266 27.33 12.92 -10.30
C ASN A 266 26.43 13.63 -11.32
N ILE A 267 26.64 13.26 -12.58
CA ILE A 267 25.87 13.76 -13.72
C ILE A 267 24.43 13.23 -13.60
N MET A 268 23.56 14.02 -12.98
CA MET A 268 22.12 13.92 -13.17
C MET A 268 21.80 14.78 -14.38
N THR A 269 21.88 14.20 -15.58
CA THR A 269 21.47 14.92 -16.79
C THR A 269 19.95 15.08 -16.79
N PRO A 270 19.41 16.29 -16.93
CA PRO A 270 18.00 16.49 -17.19
C PRO A 270 17.74 16.09 -18.65
N PHE A 271 17.16 14.92 -18.88
CA PHE A 271 16.62 14.58 -20.19
C PHE A 271 15.09 14.56 -20.12
N ASN A 272 14.51 15.64 -20.63
CA ASN A 272 13.19 15.61 -21.25
C ASN A 272 13.21 14.54 -22.35
N LEU A 273 12.43 13.48 -22.16
CA LEU A 273 11.83 12.75 -23.27
C LEU A 273 10.37 12.50 -22.90
N PHE A 274 9.49 13.35 -23.44
CA PHE A 274 8.13 12.95 -23.76
C PHE A 274 8.22 11.64 -24.55
N THR A 275 7.86 10.55 -23.92
CA THR A 275 7.51 9.31 -24.61
C THR A 275 6.32 8.74 -23.89
N GLU A 276 5.17 8.80 -24.55
CA GLU A 276 4.03 7.96 -24.21
C GLU A 276 4.48 6.50 -24.17
N HIS A 277 4.70 5.99 -22.97
CA HIS A 277 4.51 4.58 -22.71
C HIS A 277 3.69 4.48 -21.44
N ILE A 278 2.37 4.38 -21.65
CA ILE A 278 1.45 3.78 -20.69
C ILE A 278 1.97 2.37 -20.41
N LEU A 279 2.80 2.24 -19.38
CA LEU A 279 3.06 0.96 -18.78
C LEU A 279 1.88 0.70 -17.85
N HIS A 280 0.83 0.13 -18.43
CA HIS A 280 -0.06 -0.78 -17.74
C HIS A 280 0.81 -1.91 -17.18
N PHE A 281 1.45 -1.68 -16.02
CA PHE A 281 2.14 -2.72 -15.28
C PHE A 281 1.09 -3.62 -14.62
N ASN A 282 0.51 -4.50 -15.44
CA ASN A 282 -0.11 -5.73 -14.98
C ASN A 282 0.99 -6.68 -14.47
N PHE A 283 1.48 -6.47 -13.26
CA PHE A 283 2.22 -7.50 -12.52
C PHE A 283 1.53 -7.82 -11.21
N LEU A 284 0.41 -8.53 -11.34
CA LEU A 284 -0.07 -9.44 -10.32
C LEU A 284 0.48 -10.84 -10.62
N GLN A 285 1.73 -11.10 -10.23
CA GLN A 285 2.22 -12.45 -9.96
C GLN A 285 2.35 -12.71 -8.47
#